data_AF-A0A367LTX8-F1
#
_entry.id   AF-A0A367LTX8-F1
#
_cell.length_a   1.000
_cell.length_b   1.000
_cell.length_c   1.000
_cell.angle_alpha   90.00
_cell.angle_beta   90.00
_cell.angle_gamma   90.00
#
_symmetry.space_group_name_H-M   'P 1'
#
loop_
_entity.id
_entity.type
_entity.pdbx_description
1 polymer ?
#
loop_
_entity_poly.entity_id
_entity_poly.type
_entity_poly.pdbx_seq_one_letter_code
_entity_poly.pdbx_strand_id
1 'polypeptide(L)'
;LGMVVEGKSYWFRAPVKRHTVNSEFDIKQISALAPVEIAYSYGNVSDTAYKALAQAGAKAIIHAGTGNGSVPARVVPTLQELRKQG
;
A
#
# COMPACT_ATOMS: atom_id res chain seq x y z
N LEU A 1 -8.00 21.35 -1.86
CA LEU A 1 -9.18 21.02 -1.05
C LEU A 1 -9.65 22.26 -0.30
N GLY A 2 -10.88 22.22 0.20
CA GLY A 2 -11.64 23.38 0.66
C GLY A 2 -12.83 23.00 1.55
N MET A 3 -13.85 23.85 1.62
CA MET A 3 -15.04 23.67 2.48
C MET A 3 -16.34 23.99 1.75
N VAL A 4 -17.46 23.44 2.22
CA VAL A 4 -18.80 23.80 1.75
C VAL A 4 -19.54 24.50 2.88
N VAL A 5 -20.06 25.70 2.61
CA VAL A 5 -20.83 26.51 3.57
C VAL A 5 -22.16 26.84 2.92
N GLU A 6 -23.27 26.42 3.54
CA GLU A 6 -24.64 26.69 3.04
C GLU A 6 -24.83 26.30 1.57
N GLY A 7 -24.27 25.15 1.17
CA GLY A 7 -24.33 24.66 -0.21
C GLY A 7 -23.38 25.34 -1.19
N LYS A 8 -22.58 26.32 -0.75
CA LYS A 8 -21.54 26.96 -1.58
C LYS A 8 -20.17 26.37 -1.29
N SER A 9 -19.48 25.94 -2.34
CA SER A 9 -18.12 25.39 -2.27
C SER A 9 -17.06 26.48 -2.35
N TYR A 10 -16.11 26.45 -1.42
CA TYR A 10 -14.95 27.34 -1.36
C TYR A 10 -13.67 26.49 -1.43
N TRP A 11 -12.74 26.82 -2.33
CA TRP A 11 -11.54 26.02 -2.57
C TRP A 11 -10.26 26.81 -2.24
N PHE A 12 -9.37 26.25 -1.40
CA PHE A 12 -8.16 26.94 -0.93
C PHE A 12 -6.85 26.30 -1.36
N ARG A 13 -6.89 25.05 -1.84
CA ARG A 13 -5.71 24.29 -2.25
C ARG A 13 -6.00 23.48 -3.51
N ALA A 14 -4.98 23.19 -4.29
CA ALA A 14 -5.02 22.19 -5.35
C ALA A 14 -4.04 21.05 -5.03
N PRO A 15 -4.34 19.79 -5.38
CA PRO A 15 -3.35 18.72 -5.33
C PRO A 15 -2.25 18.96 -6.36
N VAL A 16 -0.98 18.74 -5.98
CA VAL A 16 0.18 18.90 -6.87
C VAL A 16 0.67 17.59 -7.48
N LYS A 17 0.26 16.44 -6.92
CA LYS A 17 0.58 15.12 -7.48
C LYS A 17 -0.29 14.84 -8.70
N ARG A 18 0.26 14.13 -9.70
CA ARG A 18 -0.49 13.68 -10.88
C ARG A 18 -1.75 12.90 -10.46
N HIS A 19 -2.88 13.21 -11.10
CA HIS A 19 -4.17 12.58 -10.82
C HIS A 19 -5.06 12.57 -12.06
N THR A 20 -6.14 11.79 -12.04
CA THR A 20 -7.18 11.74 -13.10
C THR A 20 -6.58 11.53 -14.51
N VAL A 21 -6.92 12.37 -15.49
CA VAL A 21 -6.44 12.29 -16.88
C VAL A 21 -4.92 12.46 -17.04
N ASN A 22 -4.24 12.95 -16.01
CA ASN A 22 -2.79 13.09 -15.96
C ASN A 22 -2.09 11.87 -15.32
N SER A 23 -2.86 10.86 -14.88
CA SER A 23 -2.32 9.59 -14.40
C SER A 23 -1.88 8.72 -15.58
N GLU A 24 -0.83 7.94 -15.37
CA GLU A 24 -0.36 6.93 -16.34
C GLU A 24 -1.14 5.61 -16.29
N PHE A 25 -1.95 5.41 -15.24
CA PHE A 25 -2.72 4.18 -15.07
C PHE A 25 -4.01 4.19 -15.91
N ASP A 26 -4.16 3.19 -16.77
CA ASP A 26 -5.39 2.91 -17.53
C ASP A 26 -5.94 1.53 -17.13
N ILE A 27 -7.19 1.50 -16.68
CA ILE A 27 -7.87 0.26 -16.24
C ILE A 27 -8.79 -0.33 -17.32
N LYS A 28 -8.94 0.30 -18.49
CA LYS A 28 -9.87 -0.16 -19.54
C LYS A 28 -9.60 -1.58 -20.03
N GLN A 29 -8.34 -2.02 -19.97
CA GLN A 29 -7.89 -3.35 -20.40
C GLN A 29 -7.52 -4.25 -19.21
N ILE A 30 -7.80 -3.82 -17.98
CA ILE A 30 -7.52 -4.61 -16.77
C ILE A 30 -8.82 -5.28 -16.34
N SER A 31 -8.85 -6.61 -16.43
CA SER A 31 -10.02 -7.41 -16.05
C SER A 31 -10.10 -7.70 -14.54
N ALA A 32 -8.97 -7.64 -13.84
CA ALA A 32 -8.87 -7.80 -12.40
C ALA A 32 -7.63 -7.08 -11.85
N LEU A 33 -7.74 -6.56 -10.63
CA LEU A 33 -6.60 -5.99 -9.91
C LEU A 33 -5.73 -7.11 -9.33
N ALA A 34 -4.42 -6.91 -9.30
CA ALA A 34 -3.50 -7.85 -8.67
C ALA A 34 -3.80 -7.95 -7.16
N PRO A 35 -3.80 -9.16 -6.57
CA PRO A 35 -4.00 -9.32 -5.13
C PRO A 35 -2.81 -8.72 -4.37
N VAL A 36 -3.06 -7.65 -3.61
CA VAL A 36 -2.06 -6.97 -2.77
C VAL A 36 -2.54 -7.04 -1.33
N GLU A 37 -1.73 -7.64 -0.48
CA GLU A 37 -2.07 -7.90 0.92
C GLU A 37 -1.37 -6.93 1.86
N ILE A 38 -1.88 -6.78 3.09
CA ILE A 38 -1.28 -5.92 4.11
C ILE A 38 -0.90 -6.76 5.33
N ALA A 39 0.36 -6.67 5.75
CA ALA A 39 0.85 -7.29 6.97
C ALA A 39 1.15 -6.21 8.03
N TYR A 40 0.47 -6.30 9.18
CA TYR A 40 0.61 -5.34 10.27
C TYR A 40 1.80 -5.65 11.17
N SER A 41 2.60 -4.64 11.49
CA SER A 41 3.77 -4.75 12.38
C SER A 41 3.42 -4.31 13.79
N TYR A 42 3.96 -5.02 14.79
CA TYR A 42 3.76 -4.75 16.21
C TYR A 42 4.91 -5.32 17.04
N GLY A 43 4.91 -5.07 18.36
CA GLY A 43 5.94 -5.61 19.26
C GLY A 43 6.05 -7.14 19.19
N ASN A 44 7.27 -7.66 19.00
CA ASN A 44 7.53 -9.09 18.84
C ASN A 44 6.80 -9.79 17.67
N VAL A 45 6.39 -9.05 16.64
CA VAL A 45 5.76 -9.62 15.44
C VAL A 45 6.62 -10.73 14.81
N SER A 46 5.98 -11.81 14.35
CA SER A 46 6.60 -12.87 13.57
C SER A 46 6.52 -12.62 12.07
N ASP A 47 7.27 -13.41 11.30
CA ASP A 47 7.20 -13.37 9.85
C ASP A 47 6.06 -14.23 9.26
N THR A 48 5.23 -14.82 10.13
CA THR A 48 4.15 -15.76 9.78
C THR A 48 3.18 -15.16 8.76
N ALA A 49 2.70 -13.93 9.01
CA ALA A 49 1.74 -13.27 8.10
C ALA A 49 2.34 -13.07 6.71
N TYR A 50 3.57 -12.58 6.61
CA TYR A 50 4.25 -12.34 5.32
C TYR A 50 4.37 -13.63 4.50
N LYS A 51 4.79 -14.72 5.14
CA LYS A 51 4.89 -16.04 4.49
C LYS A 51 3.52 -16.57 4.07
N ALA A 52 2.53 -16.49 4.94
CA ALA A 52 1.18 -16.97 4.66
C ALA A 52 0.54 -16.22 3.48
N LEU A 53 0.66 -14.89 3.46
CA LEU A 53 0.13 -14.05 2.38
C LEU A 53 0.84 -14.33 1.05
N ALA A 54 2.18 -14.49 1.07
CA ALA A 54 2.93 -14.88 -0.11
C ALA A 54 2.52 -16.28 -0.63
N GLN A 55 2.39 -17.25 0.28
CA GLN A 55 1.93 -18.60 -0.05
C GLN A 55 0.51 -18.62 -0.61
N ALA A 56 -0.36 -17.72 -0.14
CA ALA A 56 -1.72 -17.55 -0.66
C ALA A 56 -1.75 -16.89 -2.07
N GLY A 57 -0.59 -16.49 -2.60
CA GLY A 57 -0.46 -15.96 -3.96
C GLY A 57 -0.55 -14.44 -4.08
N ALA A 58 -0.34 -13.70 -2.97
CA ALA A 58 -0.25 -12.25 -3.02
C ALA A 58 0.84 -11.80 -4.02
N LYS A 59 0.48 -10.86 -4.90
CA LYS A 59 1.41 -10.25 -5.88
C LYS A 59 2.26 -9.14 -5.28
N ALA A 60 1.82 -8.55 -4.18
CA ALA A 60 2.63 -7.69 -3.35
C ALA A 60 2.12 -7.73 -1.90
N ILE A 61 3.01 -7.38 -0.96
CA ILE A 61 2.67 -7.24 0.45
C ILE A 61 3.08 -5.85 0.91
N ILE A 62 2.13 -5.09 1.45
CA ILE A 62 2.36 -3.84 2.15
C ILE A 62 2.72 -4.15 3.59
N HIS A 63 3.94 -3.78 3.98
CA HIS A 63 4.35 -3.78 5.38
C HIS A 63 3.82 -2.52 6.08
N ALA A 64 2.78 -2.68 6.92
CA ALA A 64 2.32 -1.61 7.80
C ALA A 64 3.24 -1.54 9.04
N GLY A 65 4.40 -0.93 8.83
CA GLY A 65 5.46 -0.78 9.83
C GLY A 65 5.13 0.20 10.95
N THR A 66 5.87 0.09 12.06
CA THR A 66 5.69 0.99 13.21
C THR A 66 6.38 2.33 12.97
N GLY A 67 5.82 3.42 13.48
CA GLY A 67 6.40 4.76 13.36
C GLY A 67 6.60 5.18 11.89
N ASN A 68 7.85 5.43 11.49
CA ASN A 68 8.22 5.81 10.12
C ASN A 68 8.31 4.60 9.16
N GLY A 69 7.44 3.60 9.31
CA GLY A 69 7.48 2.37 8.52
C GLY A 69 8.63 1.42 8.87
N SER A 70 9.07 1.41 10.13
CA SER A 70 10.20 0.58 10.60
C SER A 70 9.90 -0.91 10.49
N VAL A 71 10.87 -1.64 9.93
CA VAL A 71 10.84 -3.11 9.78
C VAL A 71 11.65 -3.76 10.91
N PRO A 72 11.05 -4.65 11.73
CA PRO A 72 11.80 -5.39 12.74
C PRO A 72 12.86 -6.30 12.12
N ALA A 73 14.06 -6.37 12.72
CA ALA A 73 15.18 -7.15 12.20
C ALA A 73 14.83 -8.62 11.90
N ARG A 74 13.91 -9.21 12.66
CA ARG A 74 13.45 -10.60 12.45
C ARG A 74 12.55 -10.81 11.23
N VAL A 75 11.94 -9.74 10.72
CA VAL A 75 11.06 -9.77 9.53
C VAL A 75 11.85 -9.42 8.26
N VAL A 76 12.94 -8.64 8.38
CA VAL A 76 13.77 -8.21 7.24
C VAL A 76 14.20 -9.35 6.32
N PRO A 77 14.75 -10.50 6.81
CA PRO A 77 15.19 -11.58 5.93
C PRO A 77 14.04 -12.15 5.09
N THR A 78 12.86 -12.32 5.69
CA THR A 78 11.67 -12.83 5.01
C THR A 78 11.19 -11.85 3.94
N LEU A 79 11.14 -10.55 4.21
CA LEU A 79 10.77 -9.56 3.20
C LEU A 79 11.77 -9.48 2.05
N GLN A 80 13.07 -9.58 2.35
CA GLN A 80 14.10 -9.62 1.31
C GLN A 80 14.00 -10.86 0.44
N GLU A 81 13.70 -12.02 1.04
CA GLU A 81 13.52 -13.27 0.31
C GLU A 81 12.28 -13.21 -0.59
N LEU A 82 11.14 -12.77 -0.06
CA LEU A 82 9.91 -12.63 -0.85
C LEU A 82 10.10 -11.68 -2.04
N ARG A 83 10.79 -10.55 -1.85
CA ARG A 83 11.10 -9.61 -2.95
C ARG A 83 11.96 -10.23 -4.06
N LYS A 84 12.83 -11.20 -3.73
CA LYS A 84 13.65 -11.87 -4.76
C LYS A 84 12.81 -12.79 -5.65
N GLN A 85 11.62 -13.18 -5.19
CA GLN A 85 10.73 -14.11 -5.89
C GLN A 85 9.75 -13.40 -6.84
N GLY A 86 9.67 -12.06 -6.78
CA GLY A 86 8.80 -11.22 -7.60
C GLY A 86 8.19 -10.09 -6.79
#